data_AF-A0A2V6ZGD0-F1
#
_entry.id   AF-A0A2V6ZGD0-F1
#
_cell.length_a   1.000
_cell.length_b   1.000
_cell.length_c   1.000
_cell.angle_alpha   90.00
_cell.angle_beta   90.00
_cell.angle_gamma   90.00
#
_symmetry.space_group_name_H-M   'P 1'
#
loop_
_entity.id
_entity.type
_entity.pdbx_description
1 polymer ?
#
loop_
_entity_poly.entity_id
_entity_poly.type
_entity_poly.pdbx_seq_one_letter_code
_entity_poly.pdbx_strand_id
1 'polypeptide(L)'
;MRAAIEIAAKHKVAILPRGGGTSLTGQTVNHALVLDFSRYMDKVLEVNAEALWARVQPGLVQDNLNHHVRPLGLGFGPDTSTSNRATLGGMLGNNSGGSHSIAYGLTVEHVIELTTVLADGSRAVFGEVTPDEFAAKCRAPGLEGQIYREVARIRETYADEIQSRYPAHWRRVSGYNLNELVPAIGRRGTTNGRPFNMARLIVGSEGTFVTVLEAKMRLIRRPKKTAVEVIHYRDIQEALESSSSILETGPYAVELTDKMILDLARNNIEQSQRMGFVQGDPAAIMIVEYAGE
;
A
#
# COMPACT_ATOMS: atom_id res chain seq x y z
N MET A 1 -23.92 -5.04 -2.82
CA MET A 1 -22.71 -4.88 -3.67
C MET A 1 -22.94 -5.40 -5.09
N ARG A 2 -23.06 -6.71 -5.31
CA ARG A 2 -23.29 -7.30 -6.65
C ARG A 2 -24.45 -6.65 -7.41
N ALA A 3 -25.62 -6.50 -6.78
CA ALA A 3 -26.77 -5.83 -7.41
C ALA A 3 -26.47 -4.39 -7.86
N ALA A 4 -25.66 -3.63 -7.12
CA ALA A 4 -25.26 -2.28 -7.51
C ALA A 4 -24.35 -2.30 -8.75
N ILE A 5 -23.42 -3.26 -8.81
CA ILE A 5 -22.53 -3.47 -9.96
C ILE A 5 -23.33 -3.87 -11.20
N GLU A 6 -24.25 -4.83 -11.07
CA GLU A 6 -25.11 -5.29 -12.17
C GLU A 6 -26.01 -4.16 -12.71
N ILE A 7 -26.61 -3.36 -11.84
CA ILE A 7 -27.43 -2.20 -12.24
C ILE A 7 -26.56 -1.15 -12.92
N ALA A 8 -25.41 -0.81 -12.34
CA ALA A 8 -24.50 0.16 -12.94
C ALA A 8 -24.00 -0.30 -14.32
N ALA A 9 -23.65 -1.58 -14.48
CA ALA A 9 -23.28 -2.16 -15.77
C ALA A 9 -24.43 -2.08 -16.79
N LYS A 10 -25.66 -2.46 -16.38
CA LYS A 10 -26.86 -2.39 -17.23
C LYS A 10 -27.13 -0.96 -17.73
N HIS A 11 -26.92 0.03 -16.87
CA HIS A 11 -27.17 1.44 -17.17
C HIS A 11 -25.94 2.21 -17.65
N LYS A 12 -24.79 1.54 -17.83
CA LYS A 12 -23.50 2.15 -18.23
C LYS A 12 -23.07 3.29 -17.29
N VAL A 13 -23.33 3.13 -16.01
CA VAL A 13 -22.93 4.08 -14.96
C VAL A 13 -21.57 3.66 -14.42
N ALA A 14 -20.62 4.59 -14.36
CA ALA A 14 -19.32 4.36 -13.75
C ALA A 14 -19.48 4.04 -12.25
N ILE A 15 -18.58 3.21 -11.72
CA ILE A 15 -18.56 2.82 -10.32
C ILE A 15 -17.28 3.35 -9.68
N LEU A 16 -17.39 3.80 -8.43
CA LEU A 16 -16.24 4.17 -7.63
C LEU A 16 -16.27 3.46 -6.27
N PRO A 17 -15.44 2.42 -6.07
CA PRO A 17 -15.22 1.85 -4.74
C PRO A 17 -14.55 2.90 -3.84
N ARG A 18 -15.15 3.17 -2.67
CA ARG A 18 -14.66 4.19 -1.74
C ARG A 18 -14.52 3.62 -0.33
N GLY A 19 -13.38 3.91 0.28
CA GLY A 19 -13.11 3.68 1.69
C GLY A 19 -13.18 4.97 2.51
N GLY A 20 -12.20 5.19 3.38
CA GLY A 20 -12.15 6.33 4.31
C GLY A 20 -12.05 7.74 3.68
N GLY A 21 -11.94 7.87 2.36
CA GLY A 21 -11.95 9.17 1.69
C GLY A 21 -10.71 10.03 1.90
N THR A 22 -9.58 9.44 2.33
CA THR A 22 -8.37 10.17 2.77
C THR A 22 -7.37 10.49 1.66
N SER A 23 -7.61 10.02 0.44
CA SER A 23 -6.67 10.25 -0.66
C SER A 23 -6.62 11.73 -1.08
N LEU A 24 -5.45 12.19 -1.52
CA LEU A 24 -5.15 13.60 -1.77
C LEU A 24 -5.23 14.02 -3.24
N THR A 25 -5.29 13.06 -4.17
CA THR A 25 -5.20 13.33 -5.63
C THR A 25 -6.50 13.02 -6.37
N GLY A 26 -7.63 13.12 -5.67
CA GLY A 26 -8.96 13.05 -6.29
C GLY A 26 -9.55 11.65 -6.50
N GLN A 27 -8.83 10.57 -6.16
CA GLN A 27 -9.31 9.19 -6.39
C GLN A 27 -10.64 8.88 -5.72
N THR A 28 -10.98 9.58 -4.63
CA THR A 28 -12.17 9.27 -3.81
C THR A 28 -13.41 10.04 -4.26
N VAL A 29 -13.29 10.91 -5.26
CA VAL A 29 -14.38 11.76 -5.77
C VAL A 29 -14.44 11.67 -7.29
N ASN A 30 -15.59 11.28 -7.83
CA ASN A 30 -15.80 11.19 -9.27
C ASN A 30 -17.29 11.24 -9.61
N HIS A 31 -17.63 11.47 -10.88
CA HIS A 31 -18.99 11.34 -11.39
C HIS A 31 -19.30 9.85 -11.64
N ALA A 32 -19.59 9.14 -10.54
CA ALA A 32 -19.80 7.70 -10.51
C ALA A 32 -20.77 7.31 -9.39
N LEU A 33 -21.34 6.11 -9.48
CA LEU A 33 -21.98 5.46 -8.34
C LEU A 33 -20.92 5.12 -7.29
N VAL A 34 -20.90 5.88 -6.21
CA VAL A 34 -19.96 5.66 -5.09
C VAL A 34 -20.43 4.48 -4.25
N LEU A 35 -19.58 3.47 -4.15
CA LEU A 35 -19.79 2.30 -3.30
C LEU A 35 -18.95 2.47 -2.04
N ASP A 36 -19.57 2.91 -0.95
CA ASP A 36 -18.90 3.12 0.33
C ASP A 36 -18.79 1.81 1.13
N PHE A 37 -17.55 1.39 1.39
CA PHE A 37 -17.23 0.18 2.15
C PHE A 37 -17.01 0.45 3.63
N SER A 38 -16.78 1.69 4.03
CA SER A 38 -16.28 2.07 5.36
C SER A 38 -17.24 1.72 6.51
N ARG A 39 -18.54 1.56 6.23
CA ARG A 39 -19.57 1.35 7.26
C ARG A 39 -20.01 -0.10 7.45
N TYR A 40 -20.03 -0.90 6.38
CA TYR A 40 -20.69 -2.22 6.38
C TYR A 40 -19.78 -3.37 5.93
N MET A 41 -18.56 -3.07 5.51
CA MET A 41 -17.56 -4.05 5.10
C MET A 41 -16.24 -3.77 5.81
N ASP A 42 -16.27 -3.72 7.15
CA ASP A 42 -15.21 -3.23 8.02
C ASP A 42 -14.70 -4.30 9.01
N LYS A 43 -14.95 -5.58 8.74
CA LYS A 43 -14.61 -6.67 9.67
C LYS A 43 -13.24 -7.28 9.41
N VAL A 44 -12.59 -7.71 10.49
CA VAL A 44 -11.58 -8.78 10.45
C VAL A 44 -12.35 -10.11 10.34
N LEU A 45 -12.04 -10.91 9.33
CA LEU A 45 -12.71 -12.18 9.06
C LEU A 45 -11.95 -13.36 9.68
N GLU A 46 -10.62 -13.32 9.61
CA GLU A 46 -9.76 -14.40 10.09
C GLU A 46 -8.36 -13.87 10.39
N VAL A 47 -7.69 -14.44 11.40
CA VAL A 47 -6.28 -14.16 11.71
C VAL A 47 -5.55 -15.47 11.92
N ASN A 48 -4.43 -15.65 11.23
CA ASN A 48 -3.51 -16.75 11.44
C ASN A 48 -2.17 -16.18 11.93
N ALA A 49 -1.92 -16.33 13.24
CA ALA A 49 -0.73 -15.77 13.88
C ALA A 49 0.55 -16.54 13.54
N GLU A 50 0.45 -17.84 13.27
CA GLU A 50 1.60 -18.69 12.93
C GLU A 50 2.11 -18.38 11.51
N ALA A 51 1.18 -18.34 10.55
CA ALA A 51 1.47 -18.02 9.15
C ALA A 51 1.51 -16.51 8.86
N LEU A 52 1.32 -15.67 9.88
CA LEU A 52 1.43 -14.20 9.82
C LEU A 52 0.53 -13.57 8.75
N TRP A 53 -0.77 -13.82 8.80
CA TRP A 53 -1.72 -13.15 7.91
C TRP A 53 -3.09 -12.91 8.55
N ALA A 54 -3.82 -11.93 8.04
CA ALA A 54 -5.23 -11.69 8.36
C ALA A 54 -6.06 -11.61 7.07
N ARG A 55 -7.28 -12.13 7.10
CA ARG A 55 -8.31 -11.93 6.08
C ARG A 55 -9.26 -10.85 6.57
N VAL A 56 -9.47 -9.81 5.78
CA VAL A 56 -10.16 -8.58 6.19
C VAL A 56 -11.06 -8.06 5.09
N GLN A 57 -12.08 -7.30 5.45
CA GLN A 57 -12.92 -6.57 4.51
C GLN A 57 -12.30 -5.19 4.17
N PRO A 58 -12.57 -4.64 2.97
CA PRO A 58 -11.87 -3.45 2.45
C PRO A 58 -12.18 -2.15 3.21
N GLY A 59 -13.30 -2.07 3.92
CA GLY A 59 -13.68 -0.94 4.75
C GLY A 59 -13.01 -0.91 6.11
N LEU A 60 -12.26 -1.95 6.50
CA LEU A 60 -11.59 -2.01 7.79
C LEU A 60 -10.51 -0.92 7.87
N VAL A 61 -10.57 -0.08 8.90
CA VAL A 61 -9.57 0.95 9.18
C VAL A 61 -8.24 0.30 9.61
N GLN A 62 -7.12 0.84 9.14
CA GLN A 62 -5.77 0.34 9.43
C GLN A 62 -5.52 0.15 10.94
N ASP A 63 -5.84 1.17 11.75
CA ASP A 63 -5.65 1.09 13.20
C ASP A 63 -6.57 0.07 13.88
N ASN A 64 -7.76 -0.21 13.31
CA ASN A 64 -8.64 -1.25 13.84
C ASN A 64 -8.04 -2.64 13.63
N LEU A 65 -7.41 -2.91 12.47
CA LEU A 65 -6.66 -4.14 12.26
C LEU A 65 -5.51 -4.24 13.26
N ASN A 66 -4.68 -3.19 13.36
CA ASN A 66 -3.53 -3.17 14.26
C ASN A 66 -3.94 -3.36 15.73
N HIS A 67 -5.02 -2.73 16.18
CA HIS A 67 -5.57 -2.92 17.51
C HIS A 67 -5.99 -4.38 17.74
N HIS A 68 -6.66 -5.00 16.76
CA HIS A 68 -7.12 -6.37 16.85
C HIS A 68 -5.96 -7.39 16.96
N VAL A 69 -4.88 -7.20 16.19
CA VAL A 69 -3.76 -8.15 16.17
C VAL A 69 -2.64 -7.85 17.18
N ARG A 70 -2.66 -6.66 17.81
CA ARG A 70 -1.67 -6.23 18.80
C ARG A 70 -1.48 -7.20 19.98
N PRO A 71 -2.53 -7.78 20.60
CA PRO A 71 -2.37 -8.75 21.69
C PRO A 71 -1.61 -10.02 21.28
N LEU A 72 -1.57 -10.32 19.98
CA LEU A 72 -0.85 -11.46 19.41
C LEU A 72 0.63 -11.14 19.11
N GLY A 73 1.09 -9.93 19.43
CA GLY A 73 2.43 -9.46 19.07
C GLY A 73 2.60 -9.13 17.58
N LEU A 74 1.49 -8.97 16.86
CA LEU A 74 1.46 -8.75 15.41
C LEU A 74 0.98 -7.34 15.05
N GLY A 75 1.25 -6.94 13.82
CA GLY A 75 0.79 -5.70 13.20
C GLY A 75 0.68 -5.82 11.69
N PHE A 76 0.07 -4.83 11.05
CA PHE A 76 0.14 -4.59 9.62
C PHE A 76 1.20 -3.52 9.37
N GLY A 77 2.15 -3.80 8.47
CA GLY A 77 3.38 -3.02 8.31
C GLY A 77 3.19 -1.60 7.77
N PRO A 78 2.53 -1.42 6.61
CA PRO A 78 2.33 -0.10 6.03
C PRO A 78 1.55 0.82 6.98
N ASP A 79 2.07 2.03 7.17
CA ASP A 79 1.67 2.95 8.23
C ASP A 79 1.29 4.33 7.67
N THR A 80 0.04 4.49 7.21
CA THR A 80 -0.38 5.80 6.66
C THR A 80 -0.50 6.87 7.75
N SER A 81 -0.23 8.13 7.40
CA SER A 81 -0.44 9.28 8.31
C SER A 81 -1.90 9.48 8.73
N THR A 82 -2.84 8.85 8.02
CA THR A 82 -4.28 8.86 8.31
C THR A 82 -4.77 7.51 8.83
N SER A 83 -3.90 6.72 9.46
CA SER A 83 -4.15 5.34 9.93
C SER A 83 -5.47 5.16 10.70
N ASN A 84 -5.90 6.19 11.42
CA ASN A 84 -7.11 6.19 12.23
C ASN A 84 -8.42 6.26 11.42
N ARG A 85 -8.34 6.47 10.09
CA ARG A 85 -9.51 6.52 9.19
C ARG A 85 -9.23 5.95 7.79
N ALA A 86 -7.97 5.77 7.40
CA ALA A 86 -7.59 5.08 6.18
C ALA A 86 -7.99 3.61 6.25
N THR A 87 -8.76 3.16 5.27
CA THR A 87 -9.26 1.79 5.17
C THR A 87 -8.32 0.94 4.32
N LEU A 88 -8.22 -0.36 4.60
CA LEU A 88 -7.32 -1.27 3.87
C LEU A 88 -7.64 -1.37 2.37
N GLY A 89 -8.90 -1.24 1.96
CA GLY A 89 -9.30 -1.15 0.56
C GLY A 89 -8.75 0.10 -0.13
N GLY A 90 -8.74 1.24 0.57
CA GLY A 90 -8.10 2.47 0.10
C GLY A 90 -6.58 2.31 -0.02
N MET A 91 -5.95 1.64 0.95
CA MET A 91 -4.52 1.35 0.92
C MET A 91 -4.13 0.44 -0.26
N LEU A 92 -4.96 -0.57 -0.55
CA LEU A 92 -4.82 -1.41 -1.74
C LEU A 92 -4.97 -0.57 -3.03
N GLY A 93 -5.98 0.31 -3.09
CA GLY A 93 -6.19 1.19 -4.23
C GLY A 93 -5.00 2.10 -4.51
N ASN A 94 -4.37 2.65 -3.49
CA ASN A 94 -3.29 3.62 -3.59
C ASN A 94 -1.87 3.01 -3.52
N ASN A 95 -1.75 1.70 -3.30
CA ASN A 95 -0.48 1.06 -2.94
C ASN A 95 0.24 1.76 -1.76
N SER A 96 -0.51 2.10 -0.70
CA SER A 96 -0.01 2.97 0.36
C SER A 96 1.23 2.43 1.07
N GLY A 97 2.06 3.35 1.54
CA GLY A 97 3.17 3.11 2.47
C GLY A 97 3.07 4.07 3.66
N GLY A 98 4.22 4.39 4.23
CA GLY A 98 4.35 5.30 5.36
C GLY A 98 5.81 5.53 5.72
N SER A 99 6.06 6.10 6.89
CA SER A 99 7.41 6.37 7.38
C SER A 99 8.21 5.08 7.58
N HIS A 100 7.53 3.99 7.98
CA HIS A 100 8.14 2.68 8.16
C HIS A 100 8.28 1.87 6.87
N SER A 101 8.02 2.47 5.71
CA SER A 101 8.18 1.80 4.41
C SER A 101 9.59 1.27 4.17
N ILE A 102 10.61 1.82 4.83
CA ILE A 102 12.00 1.31 4.78
C ILE A 102 12.09 -0.10 5.38
N ALA A 103 11.40 -0.35 6.50
CA ALA A 103 11.38 -1.64 7.18
C ALA A 103 10.30 -2.60 6.65
N TYR A 104 9.13 -2.07 6.30
CA TYR A 104 7.95 -2.88 6.00
C TYR A 104 7.52 -2.86 4.53
N GLY A 105 8.09 -1.99 3.70
CA GLY A 105 7.69 -1.86 2.30
C GLY A 105 6.31 -1.22 2.13
N LEU A 106 5.68 -1.49 0.99
CA LEU A 106 4.38 -0.94 0.60
C LEU A 106 3.25 -1.98 0.70
N THR A 107 2.00 -1.52 0.59
CA THR A 107 0.81 -2.38 0.63
C THR A 107 0.88 -3.55 -0.35
N VAL A 108 1.44 -3.36 -1.55
CA VAL A 108 1.64 -4.44 -2.54
C VAL A 108 2.51 -5.58 -2.02
N GLU A 109 3.42 -5.33 -1.08
CA GLU A 109 4.27 -6.36 -0.48
C GLU A 109 3.53 -7.22 0.55
N HIS A 110 2.42 -6.68 1.07
CA HIS A 110 1.60 -7.34 2.06
C HIS A 110 0.38 -8.05 1.48
N VAL A 111 0.01 -7.83 0.21
CA VAL A 111 -1.13 -8.55 -0.38
C VAL A 111 -0.76 -10.00 -0.70
N ILE A 112 -1.59 -10.94 -0.25
CA ILE A 112 -1.45 -12.38 -0.56
C ILE A 112 -2.51 -12.77 -1.60
N GLU A 113 -3.77 -12.41 -1.35
CA GLU A 113 -4.93 -12.79 -2.16
C GLU A 113 -6.02 -11.72 -2.05
N LEU A 114 -6.75 -11.49 -3.14
CA LEU A 114 -7.92 -10.61 -3.18
C LEU A 114 -9.13 -11.39 -3.70
N THR A 115 -10.22 -11.39 -2.92
CA THR A 115 -11.54 -11.77 -3.43
C THR A 115 -12.21 -10.54 -4.00
N THR A 116 -12.70 -10.64 -5.24
CA THR A 116 -13.15 -9.48 -6.02
C THR A 116 -14.44 -9.75 -6.78
N VAL A 117 -15.08 -8.65 -7.21
CA VAL A 117 -16.12 -8.65 -8.25
C VAL A 117 -15.58 -7.88 -9.45
N LEU A 118 -15.69 -8.50 -10.63
CA LEU A 118 -15.29 -7.91 -11.91
C LEU A 118 -16.40 -7.01 -12.47
N ALA A 119 -16.08 -6.28 -13.54
CA ALA A 119 -17.01 -5.34 -14.18
C ALA A 119 -18.28 -6.01 -14.74
N ASP A 120 -18.24 -7.31 -15.07
CA ASP A 120 -19.40 -8.10 -15.50
C ASP A 120 -20.22 -8.69 -14.33
N GLY A 121 -19.86 -8.38 -13.08
CA GLY A 121 -20.50 -8.89 -11.86
C GLY A 121 -20.03 -10.28 -11.42
N SER A 122 -19.18 -10.95 -12.22
CA SER A 122 -18.58 -12.24 -11.86
C SER A 122 -17.61 -12.09 -10.68
N ARG A 123 -17.48 -13.16 -9.89
CA ARG A 123 -16.54 -13.20 -8.75
C ARG A 123 -15.23 -13.80 -9.24
N ALA A 124 -14.11 -13.19 -8.87
CA ALA A 124 -12.77 -13.72 -9.13
C ALA A 124 -11.91 -13.63 -7.88
N VAL A 125 -10.98 -14.58 -7.73
CA VAL A 125 -9.98 -14.59 -6.67
C VAL A 125 -8.61 -14.49 -7.33
N PHE A 126 -7.89 -13.43 -7.01
CA PHE A 126 -6.55 -13.19 -7.52
C PHE A 126 -5.53 -13.40 -6.41
N GLY A 127 -4.43 -14.08 -6.73
CA GLY A 127 -3.35 -14.38 -5.80
C GLY A 127 -2.14 -14.87 -6.56
N GLU A 128 -1.26 -15.55 -5.83
CA GLU A 128 -0.14 -16.29 -6.42
C GLU A 128 -0.65 -17.32 -7.42
N VAL A 129 0.04 -17.46 -8.55
CA VAL A 129 -0.35 -18.38 -9.62
C VAL A 129 0.88 -19.03 -10.24
N THR A 130 0.87 -20.35 -10.31
CA THR A 130 1.90 -21.14 -11.00
C THR A 130 1.77 -20.99 -12.52
N PRO A 131 2.81 -21.32 -13.30
CA PRO A 131 2.72 -21.31 -14.76
C PRO A 131 1.55 -22.16 -15.32
N ASP A 132 1.31 -23.32 -14.74
CA ASP A 132 0.24 -24.23 -15.18
C ASP A 132 -1.15 -23.68 -14.86
N GLU A 133 -1.34 -23.14 -13.66
CA GLU A 133 -2.59 -22.47 -13.28
C GLU A 133 -2.84 -21.22 -14.12
N PHE A 134 -1.79 -20.44 -14.42
CA PHE A 134 -1.89 -19.26 -15.27
C PHE A 134 -2.32 -19.66 -16.68
N ALA A 135 -1.71 -20.70 -17.26
CA ALA A 135 -2.09 -21.23 -18.57
C ALA A 135 -3.53 -21.78 -18.57
N ALA A 136 -3.95 -22.44 -17.49
CA ALA A 136 -5.33 -22.89 -17.32
C ALA A 136 -6.31 -21.72 -17.29
N LYS A 137 -6.00 -20.65 -16.55
CA LYS A 137 -6.80 -19.41 -16.51
C LYS A 137 -6.88 -18.72 -17.86
N CYS A 138 -5.81 -18.69 -18.65
CA CYS A 138 -5.84 -18.17 -20.02
C CYS A 138 -6.83 -18.91 -20.94
N ARG A 139 -7.03 -20.22 -20.72
CA ARG A 139 -8.00 -21.05 -21.47
C ARG A 139 -9.44 -20.90 -20.98
N ALA A 140 -9.65 -20.35 -19.79
CA ALA A 140 -10.98 -20.19 -19.23
C ALA A 140 -11.82 -19.18 -20.05
N PRO A 141 -13.14 -19.42 -20.19
CA PRO A 141 -14.04 -18.45 -20.80
C PRO A 141 -14.32 -17.28 -19.85
N GLY A 142 -15.02 -16.26 -20.35
CA GLY A 142 -15.46 -15.11 -19.56
C GLY A 142 -14.37 -14.06 -19.31
N LEU A 143 -14.74 -13.05 -18.52
CA LEU A 143 -13.91 -11.88 -18.29
C LEU A 143 -12.64 -12.20 -17.51
N GLU A 144 -12.70 -13.11 -16.53
CA GLU A 144 -11.50 -13.54 -15.81
C GLU A 144 -10.45 -14.12 -16.76
N GLY A 145 -10.83 -15.08 -17.61
CA GLY A 145 -9.89 -15.64 -18.58
C GLY A 145 -9.36 -14.61 -19.59
N GLN A 146 -10.18 -13.62 -19.97
CA GLN A 146 -9.73 -12.50 -20.81
C GLN A 146 -8.66 -11.66 -20.10
N ILE A 147 -8.81 -11.37 -18.81
CA ILE A 147 -7.81 -10.64 -18.02
C ILE A 147 -6.47 -11.37 -18.05
N TYR A 148 -6.46 -12.69 -17.84
CA TYR A 148 -5.22 -13.48 -17.89
C TYR A 148 -4.58 -13.47 -19.28
N ARG A 149 -5.37 -13.54 -20.35
CA ARG A 149 -4.86 -13.42 -21.73
C ARG A 149 -4.26 -12.06 -22.02
N GLU A 150 -4.88 -10.96 -21.57
CA GLU A 150 -4.33 -9.62 -21.73
C GLU A 150 -3.05 -9.42 -20.92
N VAL A 151 -2.98 -9.95 -19.70
CA VAL A 151 -1.74 -9.95 -18.90
C VAL A 151 -0.64 -10.71 -19.62
N ALA A 152 -0.94 -11.88 -20.22
CA ALA A 152 0.02 -12.63 -21.03
C ALA A 152 0.52 -11.80 -22.22
N ARG A 153 -0.40 -11.18 -22.96
CA ARG A 153 -0.07 -10.33 -24.12
C ARG A 153 0.79 -9.14 -23.73
N ILE A 154 0.50 -8.46 -22.62
CA ILE A 154 1.29 -7.32 -22.14
C ILE A 154 2.70 -7.78 -21.77
N ARG A 155 2.83 -8.91 -21.07
CA ARG A 155 4.14 -9.48 -20.72
C ARG A 155 4.96 -9.82 -21.97
N GLU A 156 4.34 -10.48 -22.94
CA GLU A 156 5.01 -10.85 -24.19
C GLU A 156 5.41 -9.63 -25.02
N THR A 157 4.55 -8.62 -25.09
CA THR A 157 4.76 -7.45 -25.97
C THR A 157 5.69 -6.40 -25.35
N TYR A 158 5.63 -6.20 -24.03
CA TYR A 158 6.20 -5.02 -23.37
C TYR A 158 7.18 -5.35 -22.22
N ALA A 159 7.57 -6.61 -22.01
CA ALA A 159 8.51 -6.95 -20.93
C ALA A 159 9.80 -6.12 -20.95
N ASP A 160 10.43 -5.98 -22.13
CA ASP A 160 11.68 -5.23 -22.28
C ASP A 160 11.51 -3.73 -22.03
N GLU A 161 10.39 -3.14 -22.48
CA GLU A 161 10.07 -1.73 -22.23
C GLU A 161 9.81 -1.49 -20.74
N ILE A 162 9.07 -2.39 -20.09
CA ILE A 162 8.84 -2.31 -18.63
C ILE A 162 10.19 -2.42 -17.90
N GLN A 163 11.04 -3.38 -18.25
CA GLN A 163 12.33 -3.53 -17.59
C GLN A 163 13.26 -2.33 -17.79
N SER A 164 13.27 -1.73 -18.98
CA SER A 164 14.17 -0.62 -19.31
C SER A 164 13.68 0.75 -18.84
N ARG A 165 12.36 0.96 -18.73
CA ARG A 165 11.78 2.30 -18.46
C ARG A 165 11.10 2.41 -17.11
N TYR A 166 10.73 1.31 -16.48
CA TYR A 166 10.02 1.38 -15.21
C TYR A 166 10.96 1.91 -14.10
N PRO A 167 10.52 2.85 -13.25
CA PRO A 167 11.41 3.51 -12.31
C PRO A 167 12.11 2.56 -11.32
N ALA A 168 13.43 2.72 -11.18
CA ALA A 168 14.26 1.88 -10.33
C ALA A 168 14.09 2.16 -8.81
N HIS A 169 13.54 3.31 -8.42
CA HIS A 169 13.31 3.63 -7.00
C HIS A 169 12.14 2.81 -6.46
N TRP A 170 12.29 2.25 -5.25
CA TRP A 170 11.38 1.23 -4.70
C TRP A 170 10.04 1.79 -4.21
N ARG A 171 10.03 3.02 -3.66
CA ARG A 171 8.82 3.66 -3.09
C ARG A 171 7.97 4.29 -4.18
N ARG A 172 6.99 3.55 -4.69
CA ARG A 172 6.09 3.96 -5.80
C ARG A 172 4.63 3.79 -5.39
N VAL A 173 3.91 4.91 -5.32
CA VAL A 173 2.52 4.97 -4.84
C VAL A 173 1.59 5.63 -5.86
N SER A 174 1.95 5.57 -7.14
CA SER A 174 1.22 6.20 -8.24
C SER A 174 1.27 5.34 -9.50
N GLY A 175 0.12 5.14 -10.13
CA GLY A 175 -0.02 4.36 -11.36
C GLY A 175 -0.03 2.85 -11.15
N TYR A 176 -0.06 2.11 -12.25
CA TYR A 176 -0.13 0.65 -12.24
C TYR A 176 1.23 0.02 -11.98
N ASN A 177 1.26 -1.00 -11.11
CA ASN A 177 2.46 -1.75 -10.73
C ASN A 177 2.96 -2.70 -11.85
N LEU A 178 3.31 -2.16 -13.02
CA LEU A 178 3.75 -2.94 -14.18
C LEU A 178 5.03 -3.75 -13.91
N ASN A 179 5.86 -3.32 -12.97
CA ASN A 179 7.03 -4.10 -12.52
C ASN A 179 6.66 -5.48 -11.96
N GLU A 180 5.42 -5.68 -11.50
CA GLU A 180 4.96 -6.97 -10.99
C GLU A 180 4.68 -7.97 -12.13
N LEU A 181 4.69 -7.53 -13.40
CA LEU A 181 4.55 -8.38 -14.59
C LEU A 181 5.87 -9.04 -15.02
N VAL A 182 7.01 -8.48 -14.60
CA VAL A 182 8.33 -8.91 -15.04
C VAL A 182 9.20 -9.33 -13.84
N PRO A 183 10.11 -10.31 -14.02
CA PRO A 183 11.14 -10.56 -13.02
C PRO A 183 11.99 -9.31 -12.78
N ALA A 184 12.34 -9.03 -11.53
CA ALA A 184 13.07 -7.82 -11.15
C ALA A 184 14.52 -7.91 -11.61
N ILE A 185 15.08 -6.75 -11.90
CA ILE A 185 16.51 -6.55 -12.08
C ILE A 185 16.99 -5.69 -10.90
N GLY A 186 17.75 -6.25 -9.94
CA GLY A 186 18.50 -5.47 -8.94
C GLY A 186 18.12 -5.61 -7.45
N ARG A 187 19.03 -5.13 -6.58
CA ARG A 187 19.25 -5.53 -5.16
C ARG A 187 18.13 -5.24 -4.14
N ARG A 188 17.08 -4.48 -4.49
CA ARG A 188 15.87 -4.28 -3.66
C ARG A 188 14.58 -4.16 -4.50
N GLY A 189 14.50 -4.94 -5.60
CA GLY A 189 13.31 -5.06 -6.43
C GLY A 189 12.45 -6.27 -6.01
N THR A 190 11.14 -6.06 -5.85
CA THR A 190 10.17 -6.96 -5.18
C THR A 190 9.90 -8.30 -5.85
N THR A 191 10.59 -8.66 -6.94
CA THR A 191 10.35 -9.92 -7.65
C THR A 191 11.58 -10.82 -7.79
N ASN A 192 12.72 -10.53 -7.13
CA ASN A 192 13.84 -11.48 -7.07
C ASN A 192 13.42 -12.76 -6.34
N GLY A 193 13.01 -13.78 -7.10
CA GLY A 193 12.58 -15.09 -6.59
C GLY A 193 11.16 -15.13 -5.99
N ARG A 194 10.37 -14.05 -6.05
CA ARG A 194 8.97 -14.09 -5.59
C ARG A 194 8.07 -14.70 -6.67
N PRO A 195 7.15 -15.62 -6.32
CA PRO A 195 6.17 -16.13 -7.25
C PRO A 195 5.31 -15.02 -7.87
N PHE A 196 4.88 -15.23 -9.12
CA PHE A 196 4.00 -14.29 -9.80
C PHE A 196 2.62 -14.28 -9.13
N ASN A 197 2.12 -13.09 -8.79
CA ASN A 197 0.88 -12.93 -8.05
C ASN A 197 0.00 -11.85 -8.68
N MET A 198 -1.17 -12.26 -9.17
CA MET A 198 -2.14 -11.41 -9.86
C MET A 198 -2.76 -10.34 -8.94
N ALA A 199 -2.85 -10.58 -7.64
CA ALA A 199 -3.36 -9.58 -6.70
C ALA A 199 -2.46 -8.34 -6.63
N ARG A 200 -1.15 -8.50 -6.83
CA ARG A 200 -0.18 -7.40 -6.77
C ARG A 200 -0.35 -6.42 -7.93
N LEU A 201 -0.87 -6.88 -9.07
CA LEU A 201 -1.22 -6.03 -10.22
C LEU A 201 -2.45 -5.16 -9.95
N ILE A 202 -3.35 -5.61 -9.09
CA ILE A 202 -4.56 -4.86 -8.70
C ILE A 202 -4.22 -3.74 -7.71
N VAL A 203 -3.20 -3.94 -6.87
CA VAL A 203 -2.74 -2.90 -5.95
C VAL A 203 -2.20 -1.71 -6.74
N GLY A 204 -2.60 -0.49 -6.35
CA GLY A 204 -2.27 0.74 -7.07
C GLY A 204 -3.23 1.07 -8.23
N SER A 205 -4.22 0.23 -8.52
CA SER A 205 -5.20 0.50 -9.59
C SER A 205 -6.22 1.58 -9.26
N GLU A 206 -6.23 2.11 -8.04
CA GLU A 206 -7.18 3.16 -7.61
C GLU A 206 -8.65 2.79 -7.83
N GLY A 207 -8.96 1.48 -7.81
CA GLY A 207 -10.32 0.96 -7.98
C GLY A 207 -10.78 0.83 -9.45
N THR A 208 -9.88 0.99 -10.43
CA THR A 208 -10.24 0.92 -11.86
C THR A 208 -10.35 -0.50 -12.41
N PHE A 209 -9.71 -1.49 -11.77
CA PHE A 209 -9.69 -2.87 -12.27
C PHE A 209 -10.85 -3.71 -11.74
N VAL A 210 -11.09 -3.66 -10.43
CA VAL A 210 -12.01 -4.57 -9.73
C VAL A 210 -12.60 -3.91 -8.50
N THR A 211 -13.74 -4.45 -8.04
CA THR A 211 -14.25 -4.16 -6.70
C THR A 211 -13.77 -5.23 -5.73
N VAL A 212 -12.93 -4.86 -4.75
CA VAL A 212 -12.44 -5.78 -3.72
C VAL A 212 -13.54 -6.05 -2.68
N LEU A 213 -13.71 -7.32 -2.29
CA LEU A 213 -14.63 -7.75 -1.23
C LEU A 213 -13.90 -8.21 0.03
N GLU A 214 -12.77 -8.88 -0.15
CA GLU A 214 -11.92 -9.37 0.93
C GLU A 214 -10.46 -9.31 0.49
N ALA A 215 -9.57 -9.08 1.44
CA ALA A 215 -8.14 -9.13 1.23
C ALA A 215 -7.48 -10.04 2.27
N LYS A 216 -6.64 -10.96 1.81
CA LYS A 216 -5.72 -11.70 2.67
C LYS A 216 -4.39 -10.95 2.68
N MET A 217 -4.03 -10.40 3.84
CA MET A 217 -2.89 -9.50 4.02
C MET A 217 -1.87 -10.12 4.98
N ARG A 218 -0.60 -10.03 4.62
CA ARG A 218 0.55 -10.41 5.44
C ARG A 218 0.67 -9.45 6.63
N LEU A 219 0.84 -10.04 7.81
CA LEU A 219 1.16 -9.35 9.04
C LEU A 219 2.67 -9.39 9.30
N ILE A 220 3.14 -8.50 10.16
CA ILE A 220 4.51 -8.44 10.66
C ILE A 220 4.51 -8.66 12.16
N ARG A 221 5.65 -9.13 12.68
CA ARG A 221 5.89 -9.15 14.13
C ARG A 221 6.20 -7.73 14.57
N ARG A 222 5.55 -7.28 15.64
CA ARG A 222 5.83 -5.96 16.21
C ARG A 222 7.17 -6.02 16.95
N PRO A 223 8.06 -5.03 16.74
CA PRO A 223 9.27 -4.91 17.56
C PRO A 223 8.90 -4.68 19.02
N LYS A 224 9.76 -5.14 19.94
CA LYS A 224 9.53 -5.00 21.39
C LYS A 224 9.97 -3.63 21.91
N LYS A 225 10.99 -3.06 21.29
CA LYS A 225 11.55 -1.75 21.64
C LYS A 225 11.71 -0.90 20.40
N THR A 226 11.48 0.40 20.57
CA THR A 226 11.71 1.43 19.57
C THR A 226 12.56 2.54 20.19
N ALA A 227 13.39 3.18 19.38
CA ALA A 227 14.19 4.34 19.75
C ALA A 227 14.13 5.37 18.62
N VAL A 228 14.01 6.65 18.97
CA VAL A 228 13.95 7.75 18.02
C VAL A 228 15.07 8.72 18.32
N GLU A 229 15.82 9.10 17.29
CA GLU A 229 16.86 10.13 17.34
C GLU A 229 16.41 11.33 16.51
N VAL A 230 16.58 12.54 17.05
CA VAL A 230 16.31 13.79 16.35
C VAL A 230 17.61 14.56 16.16
N ILE A 231 18.15 14.49 14.94
CA ILE A 231 19.42 15.11 14.59
C ILE A 231 19.13 16.52 14.05
N HIS A 232 19.81 17.51 14.60
CA HIS A 232 19.62 18.92 14.26
C HIS A 232 20.74 19.40 13.34
N TYR A 233 20.38 19.99 12.20
CA TYR A 233 21.34 20.46 11.20
C TYR A 233 21.28 21.98 11.08
N ARG A 234 22.46 22.58 10.81
CA ARG A 234 22.58 24.01 10.54
C ARG A 234 22.36 24.33 9.07
N ASP A 235 22.46 23.32 8.20
CA ASP A 235 22.20 23.41 6.78
C ASP A 235 21.43 22.18 6.29
N ILE A 236 20.56 22.38 5.30
CA ILE A 236 19.73 21.30 4.73
C ILE A 236 20.56 20.35 3.87
N GLN A 237 21.65 20.81 3.25
CA GLN A 237 22.50 19.93 2.43
C GLN A 237 23.21 18.91 3.32
N GLU A 238 23.74 19.34 4.47
CA GLU A 238 24.32 18.43 5.48
C GLU A 238 23.32 17.33 5.90
N ALA A 239 22.05 17.70 6.10
CA ALA A 239 21.00 16.76 6.45
C ALA A 239 20.79 15.72 5.34
N LEU A 240 20.72 16.16 4.07
CA LEU A 240 20.55 15.29 2.91
C LEU A 240 21.76 14.36 2.72
N GLU A 241 22.99 14.87 2.84
CA GLU A 241 24.22 14.08 2.72
C GLU A 241 24.29 12.97 3.77
N SER A 242 23.93 13.28 5.01
CA SER A 242 23.94 12.31 6.11
C SER A 242 22.92 11.16 5.94
N SER A 243 21.85 11.37 5.16
CA SER A 243 20.80 10.36 4.97
C SER A 243 21.32 9.05 4.39
N SER A 244 22.34 9.10 3.53
CA SER A 244 22.93 7.89 2.93
C SER A 244 23.63 7.04 3.99
N SER A 245 24.45 7.64 4.84
CA SER A 245 25.12 6.95 5.94
C SER A 245 24.14 6.47 7.00
N ILE A 246 23.06 7.21 7.26
CA ILE A 246 21.98 6.78 8.16
C ILE A 246 21.28 5.54 7.59
N LEU A 247 21.00 5.47 6.28
CA LEU A 247 20.36 4.29 5.70
C LEU A 247 21.20 3.01 5.83
N GLU A 248 22.54 3.13 5.90
CA GLU A 248 23.47 2.01 6.11
C GLU A 248 23.37 1.39 7.51
N THR A 249 22.83 2.11 8.50
CA THR A 249 22.67 1.61 9.88
C THR A 249 21.43 0.73 10.07
N GLY A 250 20.59 0.59 9.03
CA GLY A 250 19.35 -0.20 9.07
C GLY A 250 18.20 0.43 9.89
N PRO A 251 17.87 1.72 9.68
CA PRO A 251 16.75 2.36 10.37
C PRO A 251 15.41 1.81 9.90
N TYR A 252 14.40 1.96 10.74
CA TYR A 252 13.01 1.64 10.43
C TYR A 252 12.30 2.80 9.73
N ALA A 253 12.64 4.04 10.08
CA ALA A 253 12.14 5.25 9.44
C ALA A 253 13.23 6.32 9.41
N VAL A 254 13.21 7.16 8.38
CA VAL A 254 14.06 8.34 8.22
C VAL A 254 13.19 9.44 7.61
N GLU A 255 12.96 10.51 8.35
CA GLU A 255 12.10 11.63 7.95
C GLU A 255 12.84 12.96 8.11
N LEU A 256 12.88 13.76 7.04
CA LEU A 256 13.49 15.08 7.03
C LEU A 256 12.40 16.15 7.17
N THR A 257 12.56 17.06 8.13
CA THR A 257 11.71 18.26 8.25
C THR A 257 12.59 19.50 8.07
N ASP A 258 12.23 20.34 7.10
CA ASP A 258 12.99 21.56 6.79
C ASP A 258 12.59 22.75 7.66
N LYS A 259 13.34 23.84 7.54
CA LYS A 259 13.08 25.11 8.25
C LYS A 259 11.69 25.66 7.98
N MET A 260 11.16 25.52 6.77
CA MET A 260 9.85 26.05 6.44
C MET A 260 8.77 25.39 7.29
N ILE A 261 8.76 24.06 7.37
CA ILE A 261 7.78 23.33 8.20
C ILE A 261 8.01 23.61 9.69
N LEU A 262 9.25 23.69 10.14
CA LEU A 262 9.58 24.03 11.54
C LEU A 262 9.05 25.43 11.91
N ASP A 263 9.26 26.43 11.05
CA ASP A 263 8.80 27.80 11.31
C ASP A 263 7.27 27.90 11.23
N LEU A 264 6.62 27.17 10.32
CA LEU A 264 5.16 27.07 10.29
C LEU A 264 4.61 26.45 11.59
N ALA A 265 5.26 25.40 12.10
CA ALA A 265 4.86 24.75 13.35
C ALA A 265 5.07 25.68 14.57
N ARG A 266 6.19 26.43 14.62
CA ARG A 266 6.46 27.41 15.69
C ARG A 266 5.44 28.54 15.73
N ASN A 267 5.00 28.99 14.57
CA ASN A 267 4.01 30.07 14.45
C ASN A 267 2.56 29.58 14.63
N ASN A 268 2.35 28.27 14.83
CA ASN A 268 1.05 27.72 15.14
C ASN A 268 0.92 27.42 16.64
N ILE A 269 -0.13 27.96 17.29
CA ILE A 269 -0.33 27.84 18.74
C ILE A 269 -0.38 26.38 19.22
N GLU A 270 -1.05 25.50 18.48
CA GLU A 270 -1.18 24.09 18.87
C GLU A 270 0.12 23.31 18.61
N GLN A 271 0.74 23.54 17.45
CA GLN A 271 1.95 22.79 17.08
C GLN A 271 3.18 23.24 17.86
N SER A 272 3.34 24.53 18.13
CA SER A 272 4.47 25.07 18.90
C SER A 272 4.62 24.41 20.29
N GLN A 273 3.51 24.05 20.93
CA GLN A 273 3.50 23.34 22.22
C GLN A 273 4.03 21.89 22.11
N ARG A 274 4.09 21.33 20.90
CA ARG A 274 4.56 19.96 20.64
C ARG A 274 6.01 19.91 20.13
N MET A 275 6.69 21.05 20.00
CA MET A 275 8.05 21.14 19.47
C MET A 275 9.15 21.02 20.53
N GLY A 276 8.87 20.50 21.73
CA GLY A 276 9.85 20.43 22.83
C GLY A 276 11.10 19.58 22.53
N PHE A 277 11.07 18.76 21.48
CA PHE A 277 12.21 17.99 20.98
C PHE A 277 13.14 18.80 20.05
N VAL A 278 12.72 19.98 19.61
CA VAL A 278 13.50 20.87 18.74
C VAL A 278 14.34 21.81 19.61
N GLN A 279 15.66 21.74 19.47
CA GLN A 279 16.62 22.56 20.21
C GLN A 279 17.21 23.66 19.32
N GLY A 280 17.15 24.91 19.80
CA GLY A 280 17.66 26.07 19.08
C GLY A 280 16.85 26.41 17.82
N ASP A 281 17.53 26.93 16.79
CA ASP A 281 16.95 27.25 15.48
C ASP A 281 17.65 26.48 14.34
N PRO A 282 17.40 25.17 14.19
CA PRO A 282 18.00 24.38 13.11
C PRO A 282 17.42 24.75 11.74
N ALA A 283 18.22 24.59 10.69
CA ALA A 283 17.76 24.71 9.31
C ALA A 283 17.00 23.45 8.82
N ALA A 284 17.27 22.30 9.46
CA ALA A 284 16.52 21.07 9.26
C ALA A 284 16.69 20.15 10.47
N ILE A 285 15.74 19.22 10.64
CA ILE A 285 15.89 18.07 11.53
C ILE A 285 15.73 16.77 10.75
N MET A 286 16.53 15.77 11.09
CA MET A 286 16.33 14.39 10.65
C MET A 286 15.81 13.57 11.82
N ILE A 287 14.67 12.93 11.64
CA ILE A 287 14.05 12.04 12.63
C ILE A 287 14.33 10.61 12.16
N VAL A 288 15.08 9.87 12.95
CA VAL A 288 15.48 8.50 12.65
C VAL A 288 14.91 7.56 13.70
N GLU A 289 14.18 6.54 13.26
CA GLU A 289 13.65 5.50 14.15
C GLU A 289 14.41 4.19 13.95
N TYR A 290 14.74 3.53 15.06
CA TYR A 290 15.23 2.16 15.11
C TYR A 290 14.29 1.31 15.94
N ALA A 291 14.17 0.03 15.58
CA ALA A 291 13.37 -0.91 16.34
C ALA A 291 14.02 -2.29 16.42
N GLY A 292 13.78 -2.98 17.54
CA GLY A 292 14.42 -4.27 17.83
C GLY A 292 13.87 -4.95 19.08
N GLU A 293 14.65 -5.91 19.60
CA GLU A 293 14.35 -6.73 20.78
C GLU A 293 14.69 -6.05 22.12
#